data_AF-A0A0F6A564-F1
#
_entry.id   AF-A0A0F6A564-F1
#
_cell.length_a   1.000
_cell.length_b   1.000
_cell.length_c   1.000
_cell.angle_alpha   90.00
_cell.angle_beta   90.00
_cell.angle_gamma   90.00
#
_symmetry.space_group_name_H-M   'P 1'
#
loop_
_entity.id
_entity.type
_entity.pdbx_description
1 polymer ?
#
loop_
_entity_poly.entity_id
_entity_poly.type
_entity_poly.pdbx_seq_one_letter_code
_entity_poly.pdbx_strand_id
1 'polypeptide(L)'
;MHITHYAGAGESYYTRTQSVKHKQADKEPNMPSQEAPFSTRLEGKVNLTYLIKPEHVKVADKDQFAMLNQDMRPLSSKHADLADYYKQHGEQQDVVGMIKVDGQVMAYLRGDGSYAGRSGVQGLFRQAGGDVEKLKSLVSQHYPGNGKVEFFEQGEGPTNAEAFEMFNGSTYQAYSQKQIAIHKETEFNEMLAQDQAYRRKLMFDQTPQTAVFRVGGQVVGSMDEQGFADVGQKLTTMADQRGIERDQLKPLFTLDFDRSPEDFKAMLHNVFGDDVQLETFSSQQAPSRAEVRNMGL
;
A
#
# COMPACT_ATOMS: atom_id res chain seq x y z
N MET A 1 -24.83 -17.23 -5.40
CA MET A 1 -23.63 -18.02 -5.73
C MET A 1 -22.42 -17.18 -5.36
N HIS A 2 -21.60 -17.69 -4.43
CA HIS A 2 -20.23 -17.27 -4.02
C HIS A 2 -19.92 -15.80 -3.66
N ILE A 3 -19.08 -15.45 -2.69
CA ILE A 3 -18.71 -15.87 -1.31
C ILE A 3 -17.80 -14.72 -0.80
N THR A 4 -18.00 -14.31 0.47
CA THR A 4 -17.16 -13.54 1.43
C THR A 4 -16.03 -12.58 1.00
N HIS A 5 -15.88 -11.47 1.75
CA HIS A 5 -14.72 -11.34 2.63
C HIS A 5 -15.10 -10.86 4.04
N TYR A 6 -14.55 -11.63 4.99
CA TYR A 6 -14.57 -11.53 6.43
C TYR A 6 -13.15 -11.12 6.83
N ALA A 7 -13.00 -10.23 7.80
CA ALA A 7 -11.77 -10.10 8.59
C ALA A 7 -12.15 -9.52 9.96
N GLY A 8 -12.42 -10.43 10.88
CA GLY A 8 -12.53 -10.13 12.30
C GLY A 8 -11.17 -9.82 12.91
N ALA A 9 -11.22 -9.11 14.04
CA ALA A 9 -10.09 -8.75 14.85
C ALA A 9 -9.33 -9.97 15.42
N GLY A 10 -8.01 -9.84 15.49
CA GLY A 10 -7.21 -10.25 16.64
C GLY A 10 -7.07 -11.74 16.93
N GLU A 11 -6.17 -12.41 16.21
CA GLU A 11 -5.42 -13.53 16.78
C GLU A 11 -3.93 -13.19 16.82
N SER A 12 -3.34 -13.42 17.99
CA SER A 12 -1.97 -13.08 18.33
C SER A 12 -1.04 -14.20 17.85
N TYR A 13 -0.30 -13.98 16.76
CA TYR A 13 0.81 -14.86 16.37
C TYR A 13 2.10 -14.04 16.30
N TYR A 14 2.76 -13.87 17.45
CA TYR A 14 4.20 -13.58 17.49
C TYR A 14 4.93 -14.83 17.97
N THR A 15 5.31 -15.68 17.02
CA THR A 15 6.30 -16.73 17.27
C THR A 15 7.68 -16.09 17.21
N ARG A 16 8.19 -15.74 18.38
CA ARG A 16 9.59 -15.37 18.62
C ARG A 16 10.48 -16.55 18.23
N THR A 17 11.19 -16.46 17.11
CA THR A 17 12.23 -17.45 16.76
C THR A 17 13.39 -17.35 17.74
N GLN A 18 13.41 -18.23 18.74
CA GLN A 18 14.64 -18.60 19.44
C GLN A 18 15.26 -19.81 18.74
N SER A 19 16.50 -19.62 18.33
CA SER A 19 17.40 -20.64 17.80
C SER A 19 17.74 -21.70 18.85
N VAL A 20 17.31 -22.95 18.65
CA VAL A 20 17.92 -24.14 19.25
C VAL A 20 17.91 -25.29 18.24
N LYS A 21 19.09 -25.87 17.99
CA LYS A 21 19.30 -27.11 17.21
C LYS A 21 18.77 -28.31 18.00
N HIS A 22 18.06 -29.25 17.34
CA HIS A 22 18.35 -30.69 17.39
C HIS A 22 17.57 -31.49 16.33
N LYS A 23 18.13 -32.68 16.04
CA LYS A 23 18.03 -33.51 14.82
C LYS A 23 16.77 -34.40 14.74
N GLN A 24 16.48 -34.79 13.49
CA GLN A 24 15.87 -36.04 12.96
C GLN A 24 14.47 -36.40 13.48
N ALA A 25 13.55 -36.96 12.70
CA ALA A 25 13.33 -37.22 11.28
C ALA A 25 11.95 -37.89 11.25
N ASP A 26 11.07 -37.58 10.30
CA ASP A 26 10.26 -38.59 9.62
C ASP A 26 9.48 -37.98 8.46
N LYS A 27 9.33 -38.81 7.42
CA LYS A 27 8.89 -38.50 6.06
C LYS A 27 7.37 -38.40 5.97
N GLU A 28 6.87 -37.39 5.26
CA GLU A 28 5.68 -37.49 4.41
C GLU A 28 5.82 -36.54 3.19
N PRO A 29 5.18 -36.85 2.05
CA PRO A 29 5.61 -36.41 0.73
C PRO A 29 5.16 -34.98 0.44
N ASN A 30 6.14 -34.08 0.32
CA ASN A 30 5.91 -32.69 -0.05
C ASN A 30 5.59 -32.62 -1.55
N MET A 31 4.35 -32.28 -1.89
CA MET A 31 4.04 -31.77 -3.24
C MET A 31 4.88 -30.50 -3.48
N PRO A 32 5.60 -30.37 -4.60
CA PRO A 32 6.31 -29.13 -4.88
C PRO A 32 5.29 -28.04 -5.23
N SER A 33 5.03 -27.15 -4.27
CA SER A 33 4.50 -25.82 -4.55
C SER A 33 5.45 -25.14 -5.53
N GLN A 34 5.04 -25.02 -6.80
CA GLN A 34 5.71 -24.21 -7.80
C GLN A 34 5.45 -22.72 -7.53
N GLU A 35 5.96 -22.22 -6.41
CA GLU A 35 6.26 -20.79 -6.31
C GLU A 35 7.71 -20.63 -6.79
N ALA A 36 7.87 -20.18 -8.03
CA ALA A 36 9.18 -19.80 -8.52
C ALA A 36 9.74 -18.74 -7.55
N PRO A 37 10.91 -18.98 -6.93
CA PRO A 37 11.50 -17.99 -6.04
C PRO A 37 11.69 -16.70 -6.84
N PHE A 38 11.23 -15.57 -6.30
CA PHE A 38 11.55 -14.25 -6.85
C PHE A 38 13.07 -14.14 -6.93
N SER A 39 13.61 -14.34 -8.13
CA SER A 39 15.04 -14.20 -8.36
C SER A 39 15.37 -12.72 -8.34
N THR A 40 16.22 -12.31 -7.40
CA THR A 40 16.81 -10.97 -7.36
C THR A 40 17.88 -10.78 -8.44
N ARG A 41 18.18 -11.82 -9.23
CA ARG A 41 19.13 -11.75 -10.34
C ARG A 41 18.43 -11.14 -11.56
N LEU A 42 18.70 -9.86 -11.79
CA LEU A 42 18.13 -9.08 -12.89
C LEU A 42 18.94 -9.16 -14.19
N GLU A 43 20.11 -9.79 -14.16
CA GLU A 43 20.95 -10.03 -15.34
C GLU A 43 20.18 -10.79 -16.43
N GLY A 44 20.25 -10.30 -17.68
CA GLY A 44 19.50 -10.79 -18.82
C GLY A 44 18.00 -10.45 -18.81
N LYS A 45 17.48 -9.78 -17.76
CA LYS A 45 16.09 -9.30 -17.74
C LYS A 45 15.96 -8.01 -18.53
N VAL A 46 14.80 -7.85 -19.16
CA VAL A 46 14.48 -6.65 -19.97
C VAL A 46 13.60 -5.71 -19.16
N ASN A 47 14.02 -4.45 -19.03
CA ASN A 47 13.18 -3.39 -18.49
C ASN A 47 12.11 -3.00 -19.52
N LEU A 48 10.83 -3.24 -19.22
CA LEU A 48 9.71 -3.02 -20.16
C LEU A 48 9.34 -1.53 -20.36
N THR A 49 10.06 -0.59 -19.74
CA THR A 49 9.80 0.85 -19.87
C THR A 49 9.81 1.32 -21.33
N TYR A 50 10.55 0.66 -22.23
CA TYR A 50 10.57 1.00 -23.65
C TYR A 50 9.26 0.72 -24.41
N LEU A 51 8.36 -0.08 -23.85
CA LEU A 51 7.02 -0.34 -24.41
C LEU A 51 5.97 0.67 -23.92
N ILE A 52 6.31 1.46 -22.91
CA ILE A 52 5.41 2.50 -22.40
C ILE A 52 5.42 3.65 -23.40
N LYS A 53 4.24 3.92 -23.98
CA LYS A 53 3.98 5.07 -24.83
C LYS A 53 3.16 6.10 -24.07
N PRO A 54 3.28 7.41 -24.36
CA PRO A 54 2.53 8.46 -23.68
C PRO A 54 1.02 8.21 -23.65
N GLU A 55 0.45 7.67 -24.74
CA GLU A 55 -0.98 7.31 -24.85
C GLU A 55 -1.42 6.18 -23.91
N HIS A 56 -0.48 5.38 -23.39
CA HIS A 56 -0.75 4.33 -22.41
C HIS A 56 -0.76 4.87 -20.97
N VAL A 57 -0.32 6.11 -20.74
CA VAL A 57 -0.24 6.72 -19.40
C VAL A 57 -1.47 7.59 -19.17
N LYS A 58 -2.39 7.10 -18.34
CA LYS A 58 -3.50 7.92 -17.84
C LYS A 58 -3.00 8.79 -16.70
N VAL A 59 -2.85 10.08 -16.95
CA VAL A 59 -2.63 11.07 -15.91
C VAL A 59 -4.00 11.47 -15.37
N ALA A 60 -4.21 11.28 -14.07
CA ALA A 60 -5.44 11.73 -13.42
C ALA A 60 -5.55 13.25 -13.55
N ASP A 61 -6.71 13.74 -13.98
CA ASP A 61 -6.97 15.18 -13.99
C ASP A 61 -7.10 15.75 -12.57
N LYS A 62 -7.14 17.08 -12.44
CA LYS A 62 -7.20 17.75 -11.13
C LYS A 62 -8.41 17.33 -10.29
N ASP A 63 -9.54 17.02 -10.94
CA ASP A 63 -10.77 16.66 -10.25
C ASP A 63 -10.74 15.19 -9.79
N GLN A 64 -10.17 14.29 -10.61
CA GLN A 64 -9.87 12.91 -10.23
C GLN A 64 -8.83 12.85 -9.11
N PHE A 65 -7.82 13.73 -9.14
CA PHE A 65 -6.83 13.84 -8.07
C PHE A 65 -7.44 14.41 -6.79
N ALA A 66 -8.40 15.34 -6.91
CA ALA A 66 -9.16 15.86 -5.77
C ALA A 66 -10.08 14.79 -5.15
N MET A 67 -10.74 13.96 -5.97
CA MET A 67 -11.50 12.79 -5.51
C MET A 67 -10.60 11.77 -4.80
N LEU A 68 -9.45 11.43 -5.38
CA LEU A 68 -8.45 10.56 -4.74
C LEU A 68 -7.99 11.12 -3.38
N ASN A 69 -7.75 12.43 -3.28
CA ASN A 69 -7.38 13.07 -2.02
C ASN A 69 -8.55 13.15 -1.01
N GLN A 70 -9.80 13.22 -1.46
CA GLN A 70 -10.97 13.11 -0.58
C GLN A 70 -11.09 11.71 0.01
N ASP A 71 -10.88 10.68 -0.80
CA ASP A 71 -10.94 9.27 -0.37
C ASP A 71 -9.77 8.89 0.56
N MET A 72 -8.62 9.54 0.39
CA MET A 72 -7.41 9.30 1.20
C MET A 72 -7.32 10.17 2.46
N ARG A 73 -8.22 11.15 2.64
CA ARG A 73 -8.21 12.08 3.78
C ARG A 73 -8.25 11.39 5.16
N PRO A 74 -9.04 10.31 5.37
CA PRO A 74 -9.05 9.54 6.62
C PRO A 74 -7.71 8.88 6.94
N LEU A 75 -6.90 8.56 5.90
CA LEU A 75 -5.54 8.02 6.03
C LEU A 75 -4.47 9.10 6.24
N SER A 76 -4.83 10.38 6.08
CA SER A 76 -3.93 11.54 6.16
C SER A 76 -4.06 12.35 7.46
N SER A 77 -4.92 11.92 8.37
CA SER A 77 -5.20 12.64 9.62
C SER A 77 -4.07 12.39 10.62
N LYS A 78 -3.50 13.46 11.18
CA LYS A 78 -2.37 13.35 12.11
C LYS A 78 -2.83 12.69 13.41
N HIS A 79 -1.95 11.94 14.08
CA HIS A 79 -2.20 11.36 15.41
C HIS A 79 -2.87 12.25 16.44
N ALA A 80 -2.60 13.56 16.40
CA ALA A 80 -3.17 14.53 17.32
C ALA A 80 -4.71 14.58 17.21
N ASP A 81 -5.23 14.43 15.99
CA ASP A 81 -6.67 14.46 15.72
C ASP A 81 -7.37 13.19 16.22
N LEU A 82 -6.64 12.08 16.37
CA LEU A 82 -7.19 10.79 16.78
C LEU A 82 -7.54 10.74 18.28
N ALA A 83 -6.74 11.39 19.13
CA ALA A 83 -6.99 11.43 20.57
C ALA A 83 -8.24 12.27 20.90
N ASP A 84 -8.35 13.45 20.29
CA ASP A 84 -9.52 14.31 20.42
C ASP A 84 -10.76 13.66 19.81
N TYR A 85 -10.61 12.97 18.67
CA TYR A 85 -11.67 12.15 18.08
C TYR A 85 -12.20 11.11 19.06
N TYR A 86 -11.34 10.26 19.64
CA TYR A 86 -11.81 9.22 20.56
C TYR A 86 -12.48 9.82 21.79
N LYS A 87 -11.97 10.93 22.31
CA LYS A 87 -12.58 11.63 23.44
C LYS A 87 -13.98 12.14 23.09
N GLN A 88 -14.10 12.97 22.06
CA GLN A 88 -15.37 13.55 21.63
C GLN A 88 -16.39 12.47 21.27
N HIS A 89 -15.98 11.48 20.48
CA HIS A 89 -16.84 10.37 20.10
C HIS A 89 -17.24 9.54 21.32
N GLY A 90 -16.37 9.38 22.32
CA GLY A 90 -16.68 8.64 23.55
C GLY A 90 -17.76 9.30 24.40
N GLU A 91 -17.79 10.64 24.45
CA GLU A 91 -18.73 11.45 25.25
C GLU A 91 -20.11 11.58 24.60
N GLN A 92 -20.26 11.29 23.31
CA GLN A 92 -21.53 11.36 22.58
C GLN A 92 -22.54 10.30 23.06
N GLN A 93 -23.81 10.67 23.16
CA GLN A 93 -24.93 9.81 23.55
C GLN A 93 -25.81 9.47 22.34
N ASP A 94 -25.20 8.80 21.36
CA ASP A 94 -25.86 8.49 20.07
C ASP A 94 -26.57 7.14 20.08
N VAL A 95 -26.47 6.35 21.15
CA VAL A 95 -27.08 5.02 21.22
C VAL A 95 -28.58 5.15 21.49
N VAL A 96 -29.38 4.75 20.50
CA VAL A 96 -30.85 4.84 20.53
C VAL A 96 -31.51 3.49 20.79
N GLY A 97 -30.75 2.39 20.72
CA GLY A 97 -31.28 1.06 21.01
C GLY A 97 -30.21 0.03 21.38
N MET A 98 -30.58 -0.93 22.22
CA MET A 98 -29.71 -2.01 22.67
C MET A 98 -30.47 -3.33 22.76
N ILE A 99 -29.80 -4.43 22.43
CA ILE A 99 -30.30 -5.79 22.63
C ILE A 99 -29.44 -6.45 23.70
N LYS A 100 -30.09 -6.88 24.78
CA LYS A 100 -29.47 -7.62 25.88
C LYS A 100 -29.93 -9.08 25.84
N VAL A 101 -29.02 -10.02 26.01
CA VAL A 101 -29.32 -11.46 26.19
C VAL A 101 -28.61 -11.91 27.45
N ASP A 102 -29.33 -12.56 28.38
CA ASP A 102 -28.77 -13.00 29.67
C ASP A 102 -28.10 -11.86 30.46
N GLY A 103 -28.66 -10.65 30.35
CA GLY A 103 -28.14 -9.45 31.01
C GLY A 103 -26.91 -8.82 30.34
N GLN A 104 -26.34 -9.45 29.29
CA GLN A 104 -25.21 -8.93 28.54
C GLN A 104 -25.65 -8.18 27.29
N VAL A 105 -24.99 -7.09 26.96
CA VAL A 105 -25.25 -6.34 25.72
C VAL A 105 -24.68 -7.11 24.53
N MET A 106 -25.56 -7.56 23.65
CA MET A 106 -25.21 -8.35 22.48
C MET A 106 -25.30 -7.57 21.17
N ALA A 107 -25.99 -6.43 21.15
CA ALA A 107 -25.98 -5.49 20.04
C ALA A 107 -26.42 -4.09 20.50
N TYR A 108 -26.02 -3.05 19.75
CA TYR A 108 -26.50 -1.68 19.93
C TYR A 108 -26.69 -0.98 18.58
N LEU A 109 -27.62 -0.03 18.53
CA LEU A 109 -28.01 0.81 17.39
C LEU A 109 -27.74 2.26 17.73
N ARG A 110 -27.10 2.99 16.81
CA ARG A 110 -26.85 4.42 16.90
C ARG A 110 -27.90 5.23 16.15
N GLY A 111 -28.03 6.51 16.47
CA GLY A 111 -29.00 7.44 15.88
C GLY A 111 -28.81 7.69 14.38
N ASP A 112 -27.60 7.43 13.85
CA ASP A 112 -27.31 7.45 12.40
C ASP A 112 -27.76 6.17 11.66
N GLY A 113 -28.33 5.19 12.39
CA GLY A 113 -28.77 3.90 11.87
C GLY A 113 -27.67 2.84 11.80
N SER A 114 -26.43 3.17 12.14
CA SER A 114 -25.35 2.19 12.25
C SER A 114 -25.53 1.31 13.49
N TYR A 115 -25.10 0.06 13.42
CA TYR A 115 -25.23 -0.87 14.53
C TYR A 115 -24.01 -1.80 14.62
N ALA A 116 -23.74 -2.27 15.83
CA ALA A 116 -22.79 -3.34 16.09
C ALA A 116 -23.51 -4.47 16.81
N GLY A 117 -23.17 -5.73 16.50
CA GLY A 117 -23.79 -6.88 17.13
C GLY A 117 -22.88 -8.10 17.11
N ARG A 118 -23.01 -8.93 18.15
CA ARG A 118 -22.36 -10.24 18.24
C ARG A 118 -23.06 -11.24 17.32
N SER A 119 -22.37 -12.34 17.02
CA SER A 119 -22.94 -13.46 16.28
C SER A 119 -24.25 -13.92 16.91
N GLY A 120 -25.25 -14.20 16.07
CA GLY A 120 -26.63 -14.52 16.50
C GLY A 120 -27.57 -13.31 16.62
N VAL A 121 -27.05 -12.10 16.91
CA VAL A 121 -27.89 -10.89 17.15
C VAL A 121 -27.67 -9.80 16.10
N GLN A 122 -26.53 -9.84 15.39
CA GLN A 122 -26.09 -8.84 14.41
C GLN A 122 -27.09 -8.50 13.29
N GLY A 123 -28.04 -9.39 12.98
CA GLY A 123 -29.01 -9.17 11.91
C GLY A 123 -30.34 -8.58 12.36
N LEU A 124 -30.64 -8.58 13.67
CA LEU A 124 -32.00 -8.35 14.15
C LEU A 124 -32.48 -6.91 13.92
N PHE A 125 -31.62 -5.90 14.12
CA PHE A 125 -31.94 -4.51 13.79
C PHE A 125 -32.29 -4.33 12.31
N ARG A 126 -31.51 -4.95 11.40
CA ARG A 126 -31.77 -4.90 9.95
C ARG A 126 -33.08 -5.61 9.58
N GLN A 127 -33.36 -6.76 10.18
CA GLN A 127 -34.59 -7.51 9.94
C GLN A 127 -35.84 -6.77 10.45
N ALA A 128 -35.70 -6.07 11.58
CA ALA A 128 -36.75 -5.22 12.12
C ALA A 128 -37.02 -3.99 11.24
N GLY A 129 -36.01 -3.47 10.55
CA GLY A 129 -36.19 -2.35 9.61
C GLY A 129 -36.65 -1.06 10.29
N GLY A 130 -36.23 -0.83 11.53
CA GLY A 130 -36.64 0.30 12.35
C GLY A 130 -37.96 0.12 13.12
N ASP A 131 -38.67 -1.00 12.92
CA ASP A 131 -39.89 -1.31 13.69
C ASP A 131 -39.53 -1.89 15.07
N VAL A 132 -39.82 -1.11 16.11
CA VAL A 132 -39.56 -1.42 17.52
C VAL A 132 -40.28 -2.69 17.98
N GLU A 133 -41.56 -2.83 17.65
CA GLU A 133 -42.38 -3.97 18.08
C GLU A 133 -41.97 -5.24 17.35
N LYS A 134 -41.61 -5.11 16.06
CA LYS A 134 -41.01 -6.20 15.30
C LYS A 134 -39.67 -6.62 15.88
N LEU A 135 -38.81 -5.68 16.31
CA LEU A 135 -37.54 -6.01 16.93
C LEU A 135 -37.74 -6.77 18.26
N LYS A 136 -38.66 -6.31 19.11
CA LYS A 136 -39.00 -7.00 20.37
C LYS A 136 -39.50 -8.42 20.12
N SER A 137 -40.34 -8.61 19.10
CA SER A 137 -40.85 -9.92 18.69
C SER A 137 -39.71 -10.83 18.19
N LEU A 138 -38.85 -10.34 17.31
CA LEU A 138 -37.68 -11.08 16.80
C LEU A 138 -36.73 -11.50 17.94
N VAL A 139 -36.42 -10.59 18.85
CA VAL A 139 -35.54 -10.88 19.99
C VAL A 139 -36.18 -11.91 20.92
N SER A 140 -37.48 -11.82 21.18
CA SER A 140 -38.21 -12.80 22.01
C SER A 140 -38.31 -14.18 21.34
N GLN A 141 -38.40 -14.23 20.01
CA GLN A 141 -38.42 -15.47 19.24
C GLN A 141 -37.05 -16.18 19.25
N HIS A 142 -35.97 -15.42 19.07
CA HIS A 142 -34.61 -15.96 19.02
C HIS A 142 -34.03 -16.26 20.42
N TYR A 143 -34.44 -15.50 21.43
CA TYR A 143 -33.93 -15.56 22.81
C TYR A 143 -35.07 -15.58 23.84
N PRO A 144 -35.89 -16.64 23.88
CA PRO A 144 -37.07 -16.70 24.75
C PRO A 144 -36.67 -16.63 26.23
N GLY A 145 -37.30 -15.71 26.97
CA GLY A 145 -37.07 -15.50 28.41
C GLY A 145 -35.81 -14.71 28.78
N ASN A 146 -34.83 -14.64 27.88
CA ASN A 146 -33.50 -14.09 28.16
C ASN A 146 -33.18 -12.82 27.35
N GLY A 147 -33.88 -12.60 26.24
CA GLY A 147 -33.73 -11.44 25.36
C GLY A 147 -34.53 -10.23 25.84
N LYS A 148 -33.89 -9.05 25.87
CA LYS A 148 -34.51 -7.76 26.15
C LYS A 148 -34.05 -6.73 25.12
N VAL A 149 -34.96 -5.82 24.79
CA VAL A 149 -34.67 -4.68 23.92
C VAL A 149 -34.93 -3.40 24.70
N GLU A 150 -33.95 -2.51 24.71
CA GLU A 150 -34.04 -1.19 25.31
C GLU A 150 -33.92 -0.14 24.20
N PHE A 151 -34.74 0.89 24.28
CA PHE A 151 -34.68 2.04 23.39
C PHE A 151 -34.53 3.30 24.22
N PHE A 152 -33.79 4.26 23.68
CA PHE A 152 -33.51 5.53 24.32
C PHE A 152 -33.92 6.65 23.37
N GLU A 153 -34.51 7.70 23.91
CA GLU A 153 -34.64 8.94 23.17
C GLU A 153 -33.26 9.53 22.89
N GLN A 154 -33.17 10.38 21.86
CA GLN A 154 -31.91 10.97 21.46
C GLN A 154 -31.27 11.75 22.63
N GLY A 155 -30.02 11.41 22.98
CA GLY A 155 -29.30 12.02 24.09
C GLY A 155 -29.61 11.42 25.47
N GLU A 156 -30.56 10.49 25.58
CA GLU A 156 -30.89 9.83 26.87
C GLU A 156 -30.23 8.46 27.03
N GLY A 157 -29.65 7.94 25.95
CA GLY A 157 -28.94 6.66 25.96
C GLY A 157 -27.57 6.73 26.64
N PRO A 158 -26.91 5.56 26.79
CA PRO A 158 -25.53 5.52 27.23
C PRO A 158 -24.64 6.29 26.26
N THR A 159 -23.56 6.83 26.79
CA THR A 159 -22.47 7.34 25.95
C THR A 159 -21.91 6.22 25.08
N ASN A 160 -21.30 6.57 23.95
CA ASN A 160 -20.62 5.61 23.08
C ASN A 160 -19.52 4.84 23.84
N ALA A 161 -18.85 5.48 24.79
CA ALA A 161 -17.91 4.82 25.68
C ALA A 161 -18.60 3.74 26.54
N GLU A 162 -19.67 4.09 27.26
CA GLU A 162 -20.41 3.13 28.09
C GLU A 162 -20.99 1.97 27.27
N ALA A 163 -21.55 2.26 26.10
CA ALA A 163 -22.05 1.24 25.18
C ALA A 163 -20.95 0.31 24.69
N PHE A 164 -19.76 0.85 24.39
CA PHE A 164 -18.58 0.05 24.07
C PHE A 164 -18.18 -0.85 25.24
N GLU A 165 -18.14 -0.33 26.46
CA GLU A 165 -17.71 -1.08 27.65
C GLU A 165 -18.70 -2.20 28.00
N MET A 166 -20.00 -1.91 27.95
CA MET A 166 -21.05 -2.91 28.14
C MET A 166 -21.00 -4.01 27.07
N PHE A 167 -20.64 -3.66 25.83
CA PHE A 167 -20.58 -4.61 24.72
C PHE A 167 -19.27 -5.42 24.67
N ASN A 168 -18.12 -4.83 25.01
CA ASN A 168 -16.81 -5.47 24.87
C ASN A 168 -16.23 -6.01 26.18
N GLY A 169 -16.74 -5.56 27.35
CA GLY A 169 -16.18 -5.93 28.66
C GLY A 169 -14.79 -5.36 28.94
N SER A 170 -14.33 -4.39 28.16
CA SER A 170 -13.06 -3.66 28.36
C SER A 170 -13.30 -2.17 28.27
N THR A 171 -12.46 -1.37 28.92
CA THR A 171 -12.66 0.08 28.99
C THR A 171 -12.42 0.75 27.64
N TYR A 172 -13.28 1.72 27.31
CA TYR A 172 -13.14 2.48 26.08
C TYR A 172 -11.84 3.30 26.06
N GLN A 173 -11.41 3.77 27.24
CA GLN A 173 -10.13 4.46 27.41
C GLN A 173 -8.92 3.58 27.07
N ALA A 174 -8.90 2.31 27.51
CA ALA A 174 -7.80 1.41 27.18
C ALA A 174 -7.76 1.07 25.68
N TYR A 175 -8.95 0.88 25.09
CA TYR A 175 -9.07 0.68 23.64
C TYR A 175 -8.53 1.89 22.85
N SER A 176 -8.98 3.11 23.17
CA SER A 176 -8.58 4.33 22.45
C SER A 176 -7.07 4.58 22.58
N GLN A 177 -6.50 4.42 23.78
CA GLN A 177 -5.06 4.54 23.99
C GLN A 177 -4.26 3.53 23.14
N LYS A 178 -4.74 2.28 23.06
CA LYS A 178 -4.11 1.26 22.21
C LYS A 178 -4.16 1.63 20.73
N GLN A 179 -5.30 2.12 20.23
CA GLN A 179 -5.43 2.55 18.83
C GLN A 179 -4.53 3.74 18.51
N ILE A 180 -4.46 4.73 19.41
CA ILE A 180 -3.56 5.88 19.27
C ILE A 180 -2.10 5.42 19.22
N ALA A 181 -1.70 4.46 20.07
CA ALA A 181 -0.34 3.93 20.08
C ALA A 181 0.01 3.17 18.78
N ILE A 182 -0.91 2.34 18.27
CA ILE A 182 -0.74 1.63 16.99
C ILE A 182 -0.59 2.61 15.83
N HIS A 183 -1.41 3.68 15.79
CA HIS A 183 -1.29 4.70 14.77
C HIS A 183 0.09 5.36 14.85
N LYS A 184 0.53 5.76 16.06
CA LYS A 184 1.85 6.36 16.32
C LYS A 184 3.00 5.53 15.77
N GLU A 185 2.98 4.24 16.00
CA GLU A 185 3.99 3.32 15.49
C GLU A 185 3.94 3.23 13.95
N THR A 186 2.73 3.22 13.37
CA THR A 186 2.52 3.11 11.92
C THR A 186 3.06 4.33 11.18
N GLU A 187 2.69 5.56 11.58
CA GLU A 187 3.21 6.77 10.92
C GLU A 187 4.74 6.88 11.09
N PHE A 188 5.28 6.49 12.25
CA PHE A 188 6.74 6.48 12.45
C PHE A 188 7.44 5.51 11.49
N ASN A 189 6.90 4.31 11.32
CA ASN A 189 7.42 3.32 10.39
C ASN A 189 7.29 3.77 8.93
N GLU A 190 6.20 4.43 8.56
CA GLU A 190 6.02 5.02 7.23
C GLU A 190 7.04 6.14 6.98
N MET A 191 7.25 7.03 7.95
CA MET A 191 8.26 8.09 7.86
C MET A 191 9.67 7.50 7.70
N LEU A 192 10.01 6.45 8.46
CA LEU A 192 11.28 5.73 8.30
C LEU A 192 11.41 5.09 6.91
N ALA A 193 10.35 4.46 6.40
CA ALA A 193 10.36 3.86 5.08
C ALA A 193 10.53 4.91 3.96
N GLN A 194 9.89 6.06 4.10
CA GLN A 194 10.04 7.21 3.20
C GLN A 194 11.45 7.78 3.24
N ASP A 195 12.03 7.99 4.43
CA ASP A 195 13.42 8.47 4.57
C ASP A 195 14.41 7.48 3.96
N GLN A 196 14.25 6.17 4.21
CA GLN A 196 15.08 5.15 3.58
C GLN A 196 14.94 5.15 2.06
N ALA A 197 13.72 5.28 1.53
CA ALA A 197 13.49 5.36 0.09
C ALA A 197 14.14 6.61 -0.51
N TYR A 198 14.02 7.76 0.17
CA TYR A 198 14.66 9.01 -0.23
C TYR A 198 16.19 8.89 -0.25
N ARG A 199 16.79 8.32 0.81
CA ARG A 199 18.25 8.07 0.86
C ARG A 199 18.72 7.12 -0.23
N ARG A 200 18.00 6.02 -0.47
CA ARG A 200 18.31 5.10 -1.57
C ARG A 200 18.25 5.80 -2.92
N LYS A 201 17.22 6.61 -3.14
CA LYS A 201 17.08 7.43 -4.36
C LYS A 201 18.25 8.40 -4.49
N LEU A 202 18.61 9.13 -3.43
CA LEU A 202 19.71 10.09 -3.45
C LEU A 202 21.04 9.40 -3.80
N MET A 203 21.35 8.25 -3.20
CA MET A 203 22.55 7.48 -3.51
C MET A 203 22.57 7.00 -4.96
N PHE A 204 21.43 6.54 -5.47
CA PHE A 204 21.28 6.17 -6.87
C PHE A 204 21.47 7.38 -7.80
N ASP A 205 20.88 8.53 -7.49
CA ASP A 205 20.98 9.75 -8.29
C ASP A 205 22.40 10.36 -8.26
N GLN A 206 23.16 10.16 -7.17
CA GLN A 206 24.53 10.62 -7.00
C GLN A 206 25.59 9.67 -7.57
N THR A 207 25.21 8.50 -8.10
CA THR A 207 26.16 7.53 -8.65
C THR A 207 26.92 8.14 -9.85
N PRO A 208 28.26 8.18 -9.84
CA PRO A 208 29.05 8.70 -10.97
C PRO A 208 28.81 7.91 -12.26
N GLN A 209 28.69 8.62 -13.38
CA GLN A 209 28.49 8.03 -14.70
C GLN A 209 29.77 8.19 -15.53
N THR A 210 30.50 7.09 -15.70
CA THR A 210 31.78 7.06 -16.42
C THR A 210 31.62 7.07 -17.94
N ALA A 211 30.40 6.83 -18.45
CA ALA A 211 30.08 6.96 -19.86
C ALA A 211 28.73 7.67 -20.06
N VAL A 212 28.68 8.60 -21.01
CA VAL A 212 27.49 9.32 -21.43
C VAL A 212 27.28 9.12 -22.92
N PHE A 213 26.06 8.73 -23.29
CA PHE A 213 25.69 8.44 -24.67
C PHE A 213 24.79 9.52 -25.23
N ARG A 214 25.11 10.00 -26.43
CA ARG A 214 24.31 10.99 -27.16
C ARG A 214 23.89 10.47 -28.52
N VAL A 215 22.72 10.90 -28.97
CA VAL A 215 22.20 10.68 -30.33
C VAL A 215 21.77 12.04 -30.86
N GLY A 216 22.36 12.47 -31.98
CA GLY A 216 22.05 13.80 -32.56
C GLY A 216 22.32 14.95 -31.59
N GLY A 217 23.37 14.82 -30.76
CA GLY A 217 23.76 15.82 -29.74
C GLY A 217 23.00 15.76 -28.41
N GLN A 218 21.87 15.06 -28.34
CA GLN A 218 21.07 14.92 -27.12
C GLN A 218 21.49 13.70 -26.30
N VAL A 219 21.60 13.86 -24.98
CA VAL A 219 21.88 12.74 -24.06
C VAL A 219 20.69 11.79 -24.04
N VAL A 220 20.95 10.52 -24.35
CA VAL A 220 19.91 9.46 -24.37
C VAL A 220 20.11 8.42 -23.27
N GLY A 221 21.29 8.39 -22.63
CA GLY A 221 21.59 7.53 -21.51
C GLY A 221 22.99 7.70 -20.98
N SER A 222 23.30 6.94 -19.93
CA SER A 222 24.62 6.91 -19.31
C SER A 222 24.91 5.54 -18.71
N MET A 223 26.15 5.30 -18.34
CA MET A 223 26.56 4.06 -17.67
C MET A 223 27.56 4.38 -16.56
N ASP A 224 27.46 3.65 -15.45
CA ASP A 224 28.43 3.73 -14.36
C ASP A 224 29.60 2.75 -14.54
N GLU A 225 30.59 2.82 -13.64
CA GLU A 225 31.76 1.94 -13.66
C GLU A 225 31.45 0.45 -13.45
N GLN A 226 30.22 0.13 -13.01
CA GLN A 226 29.75 -1.24 -12.77
C GLN A 226 28.98 -1.79 -13.98
N GLY A 227 28.95 -1.06 -15.10
CA GLY A 227 28.26 -1.49 -16.31
C GLY A 227 26.75 -1.28 -16.29
N PHE A 228 26.20 -0.62 -15.26
CA PHE A 228 24.76 -0.34 -15.24
C PHE A 228 24.42 0.84 -16.15
N ALA A 229 23.69 0.55 -17.24
CA ALA A 229 23.18 1.56 -18.16
C ALA A 229 21.86 2.17 -17.66
N ASP A 230 21.85 3.48 -17.42
CA ASP A 230 20.65 4.28 -17.18
C ASP A 230 20.10 4.81 -18.51
N VAL A 231 19.08 4.13 -19.02
CA VAL A 231 18.32 4.52 -20.22
C VAL A 231 16.83 4.57 -19.94
N GLY A 232 16.11 5.46 -20.63
CA GLY A 232 14.70 5.68 -20.35
C GLY A 232 14.01 6.55 -21.39
N GLN A 233 13.18 7.47 -20.91
CA GLN A 233 12.24 8.23 -21.74
C GLN A 233 12.91 9.03 -22.87
N LYS A 234 14.12 9.55 -22.68
CA LYS A 234 14.82 10.33 -23.73
C LYS A 234 15.15 9.46 -24.94
N LEU A 235 15.69 8.26 -24.74
CA LEU A 235 16.01 7.31 -25.79
C LEU A 235 14.75 6.87 -26.55
N THR A 236 13.67 6.60 -25.82
CA THR A 236 12.40 6.18 -26.44
C THR A 236 11.71 7.28 -27.21
N THR A 237 11.78 8.53 -26.72
CA THR A 237 11.28 9.71 -27.44
C THR A 237 12.07 9.95 -28.72
N MET A 238 13.40 9.81 -28.67
CA MET A 238 14.27 9.91 -29.85
C MET A 238 13.94 8.83 -30.88
N ALA A 239 13.67 7.60 -30.43
CA ALA A 239 13.27 6.51 -31.30
C ALA A 239 11.95 6.83 -32.04
N ASP A 240 10.92 7.29 -31.32
CA ASP A 240 9.64 7.68 -31.94
C ASP A 240 9.81 8.79 -32.97
N GLN A 241 10.59 9.84 -32.64
CA GLN A 241 10.84 10.97 -33.53
C GLN A 241 11.52 10.56 -34.84
N ARG A 242 12.35 9.50 -34.79
CA ARG A 242 13.04 8.95 -35.97
C ARG A 242 12.28 7.80 -36.64
N GLY A 243 11.06 7.48 -36.17
CA GLY A 243 10.25 6.38 -36.71
C GLY A 243 10.84 4.98 -36.45
N ILE A 244 11.64 4.83 -35.39
CA ILE A 244 12.25 3.56 -34.99
C ILE A 244 11.25 2.74 -34.18
N GLU A 245 11.02 1.50 -34.60
CA GLU A 245 10.14 0.56 -33.90
C GLU A 245 10.67 0.27 -32.48
N ARG A 246 9.78 0.33 -31.47
CA ARG A 246 10.16 0.14 -30.07
C ARG A 246 10.81 -1.21 -29.79
N ASP A 247 10.43 -2.25 -30.52
CA ASP A 247 11.03 -3.59 -30.38
C ASP A 247 12.52 -3.62 -30.72
N GLN A 248 12.99 -2.70 -31.57
CA GLN A 248 14.43 -2.55 -31.87
C GLN A 248 15.22 -2.02 -30.67
N LEU A 249 14.56 -1.39 -29.69
CA LEU A 249 15.19 -0.89 -28.47
C LEU A 249 15.39 -1.97 -27.40
N LYS A 250 14.73 -3.13 -27.52
CA LYS A 250 14.75 -4.20 -26.51
C LYS A 250 16.16 -4.56 -26.01
N PRO A 251 17.19 -4.70 -26.87
CA PRO A 251 18.54 -5.01 -26.40
C PRO A 251 19.15 -3.90 -25.52
N LEU A 252 18.82 -2.62 -25.80
CA LEU A 252 19.29 -1.47 -25.03
C LEU A 252 18.67 -1.41 -23.61
N PHE A 253 17.50 -2.01 -23.43
CA PHE A 253 16.80 -2.12 -22.13
C PHE A 253 17.04 -3.46 -21.42
N THR A 254 17.92 -4.32 -21.95
CA THR A 254 18.29 -5.59 -21.33
C THR A 254 19.47 -5.37 -20.39
N LEU A 255 19.29 -5.73 -19.11
CA LEU A 255 20.30 -5.59 -18.07
C LEU A 255 21.45 -6.59 -18.29
N ASP A 256 22.65 -6.06 -18.36
CA ASP A 256 23.87 -6.78 -18.71
C ASP A 256 25.07 -6.01 -18.15
N PHE A 257 25.60 -6.47 -17.02
CA PHE A 257 26.64 -5.77 -16.25
C PHE A 257 28.04 -5.96 -16.84
N ASP A 258 28.23 -6.95 -17.70
CA ASP A 258 29.52 -7.21 -18.37
C ASP A 258 29.68 -6.35 -19.62
N ARG A 259 28.64 -5.61 -20.02
CA ARG A 259 28.62 -4.79 -21.22
C ARG A 259 29.53 -3.57 -21.05
N SER A 260 30.47 -3.41 -21.98
CA SER A 260 31.31 -2.22 -22.00
C SER A 260 30.58 -0.99 -22.58
N PRO A 261 31.05 0.24 -22.30
CA PRO A 261 30.53 1.43 -22.95
C PRO A 261 30.60 1.38 -24.48
N GLU A 262 31.64 0.79 -25.06
CA GLU A 262 31.78 0.67 -26.51
C GLU A 262 30.79 -0.34 -27.10
N ASP A 263 30.52 -1.45 -26.40
CA ASP A 263 29.47 -2.40 -26.81
C ASP A 263 28.10 -1.72 -26.81
N PHE A 264 27.79 -0.95 -25.76
CA PHE A 264 26.53 -0.20 -25.68
C PHE A 264 26.42 0.85 -26.79
N LYS A 265 27.51 1.56 -27.09
CA LYS A 265 27.58 2.51 -28.20
C LYS A 265 27.35 1.81 -29.55
N ALA A 266 27.93 0.63 -29.78
CA ALA A 266 27.70 -0.14 -30.99
C ALA A 266 26.23 -0.57 -31.13
N MET A 267 25.58 -0.95 -30.03
CA MET A 267 24.14 -1.24 -30.01
C MET A 267 23.30 -0.01 -30.36
N LEU A 268 23.65 1.17 -29.82
CA LEU A 268 23.00 2.42 -30.19
C LEU A 268 23.24 2.74 -31.67
N HIS A 269 24.45 2.55 -32.18
CA HIS A 269 24.80 2.79 -33.59
C HIS A 269 23.98 1.91 -34.55
N ASN A 270 23.79 0.63 -34.21
CA ASN A 270 22.95 -0.28 -34.98
C ASN A 270 21.49 0.19 -35.10
N VAL A 271 20.99 0.97 -34.13
CA VAL A 271 19.61 1.45 -34.09
C VAL A 271 19.47 2.87 -34.65
N PHE A 272 20.41 3.76 -34.32
CA PHE A 272 20.32 5.20 -34.59
C PHE A 272 21.29 5.70 -35.68
N GLY A 273 22.20 4.85 -36.15
CA GLY A 273 23.20 5.17 -37.17
C GLY A 273 24.40 5.96 -36.63
N ASP A 274 25.06 6.69 -37.53
CA ASP A 274 26.34 7.37 -37.28
C ASP A 274 26.26 8.57 -36.31
N ASP A 275 25.05 9.00 -35.93
CA ASP A 275 24.82 10.14 -35.04
C ASP A 275 25.13 9.85 -33.55
N VAL A 276 25.61 8.64 -33.25
CA VAL A 276 25.87 8.18 -31.89
C VAL A 276 27.24 8.64 -31.41
N GLN A 277 27.26 9.31 -30.26
CA GLN A 277 28.48 9.76 -29.62
C GLN A 277 28.60 9.15 -28.23
N LEU A 278 29.84 8.86 -27.85
CA LEU A 278 30.21 8.39 -26.51
C LEU A 278 31.20 9.40 -25.93
N GLU A 279 30.90 9.86 -24.73
CA GLU A 279 31.79 10.66 -23.90
C GLU A 279 32.14 9.85 -22.65
N THR A 280 33.44 9.64 -22.40
CA THR A 280 33.92 8.85 -21.26
C THR A 280 34.64 9.74 -20.25
N PHE A 281 34.40 9.48 -18.97
CA PHE A 281 34.97 10.23 -17.86
C PHE A 281 35.76 9.31 -16.93
N SER A 282 36.78 9.85 -16.28
CA SER A 282 37.37 9.21 -15.10
C SER A 282 36.39 9.28 -13.93
N SER A 283 36.42 8.34 -12.98
CA SER A 283 35.49 8.33 -11.83
C SER A 283 35.54 9.62 -10.98
N GLN A 284 36.63 10.39 -11.03
CA GLN A 284 36.77 11.67 -10.31
C GLN A 284 36.15 12.87 -11.05
N GLN A 285 35.94 12.76 -12.35
CA GLN A 285 35.42 13.82 -13.22
C GLN A 285 34.03 13.48 -13.78
N ALA A 286 33.56 12.27 -13.52
CA ALA A 286 32.28 11.76 -13.98
C ALA A 286 31.12 12.55 -13.37
N PRO A 287 30.17 13.04 -14.19
CA PRO A 287 28.95 13.63 -13.67
C PRO A 287 28.12 12.58 -12.93
N SER A 288 27.33 13.00 -11.96
CA SER A 288 26.34 12.15 -11.33
C SER A 288 25.21 11.79 -12.30
N ARG A 289 24.51 10.68 -12.03
CA ARG A 289 23.34 10.24 -12.79
C ARG A 289 22.28 11.34 -12.90
N ALA A 290 22.01 12.06 -11.81
CA ALA A 290 21.09 13.19 -11.80
C ALA A 290 21.55 14.34 -12.72
N GLU A 291 22.83 14.68 -12.72
CA GLU A 291 23.36 15.71 -13.60
C GLU A 291 23.22 15.31 -15.07
N VAL A 292 23.55 14.07 -15.43
CA VAL A 292 23.39 13.56 -16.80
C VAL A 292 21.92 13.59 -17.25
N ARG A 293 20.98 13.24 -16.38
CA ARG A 293 19.53 13.35 -16.68
C ARG A 293 19.10 14.78 -16.97
N ASN A 294 19.74 15.77 -16.35
CA ASN A 294 19.47 17.18 -16.58
C ASN A 294 20.23 17.77 -17.78
N MET A 295 21.29 17.12 -18.25
CA MET A 295 21.98 17.48 -19.49
C MET A 295 21.07 17.18 -20.69
N GLY A 296 20.53 18.22 -21.33
CA GLY A 296 19.59 18.11 -22.44
C GLY A 296 18.18 18.62 -22.15
N LEU A 297 17.99 19.35 -21.04
CA LEU A 297 17.04 20.47 -20.99
C LEU A 297 17.63 21.70 -21.68
#